data_AF-A0A922WXC9-F1
#
_entry.id   AF-A0A922WXC9-F1
#
_cell.length_a   1.000
_cell.length_b   1.000
_cell.length_c   1.000
_cell.angle_alpha   90.00
_cell.angle_beta   90.00
_cell.angle_gamma   90.00
#
_symmetry.space_group_name_H-M   'P 1'
#
loop_
_entity.id
_entity.type
_entity.pdbx_description
1 polymer ?
#
loop_
_entity_poly.entity_id
_entity_poly.type
_entity_poly.pdbx_seq_one_letter_code
_entity_poly.pdbx_strand_id
1 'polypeptide(L)'
;MIALTLPAASDADRPFVTRLGDGEKPAPTHSRLEHFEEGRSIWCGDHGLLEIFHAGENVQGDVVLVEPAKGRIERLIRTGSRHNTLLVTEQCDQLCVMCSQPPKKSHDDRFGHFTKACMLADEGTLIGISGGEPTLHMEKLLQMIEAVLARRPDLSFHVLSNGQHFTPEHAMRLRDPRYRRVAWGIPLYSSDPVRHDTIVGKPGAFERLMESFVTLFRAGARIELRTVLLSQNVADLAPLARFLAANLPQIEQWSVMGLENAGFARRNFGDLRVALPERFAEVAPALDLAVLHGLPVRLFNIPLCHVPPAYRHLAVASISDWKKRFASACDECRAQADCSGFFEWHPQELVDRVAPI
;
A
#
# COMPACT_ATOMS: atom_id res chain seq x y z
N MET A 1 -17.51 -5.87 5.80
CA MET A 1 -16.07 -5.76 5.49
C MET A 1 -15.76 -6.68 4.31
N ILE A 2 -14.94 -6.22 3.36
CA ILE A 2 -14.60 -7.03 2.17
C ILE A 2 -13.61 -8.11 2.59
N ALA A 3 -14.01 -9.39 2.48
CA ALA A 3 -13.14 -10.52 2.81
C ALA A 3 -12.14 -10.75 1.67
N LEU A 4 -10.83 -10.65 1.99
CA LEU A 4 -9.73 -10.94 1.08
C LEU A 4 -9.30 -12.41 1.12
N THR A 5 -9.59 -13.11 2.22
CA THR A 5 -9.43 -14.56 2.32
C THR A 5 -10.81 -15.18 2.48
N LEU A 6 -11.10 -16.21 1.70
CA LEU A 6 -12.36 -16.92 1.73
C LEU A 6 -12.10 -18.42 1.92
N PRO A 7 -12.91 -19.13 2.73
CA PRO A 7 -12.84 -20.60 2.78
C PRO A 7 -13.15 -21.19 1.41
N ALA A 8 -12.44 -22.26 1.05
CA ALA A 8 -12.64 -22.94 -0.23
C ALA A 8 -12.17 -24.40 -0.21
N ALA A 9 -12.72 -25.22 -1.08
CA ALA A 9 -12.26 -26.57 -1.38
C ALA A 9 -11.86 -26.68 -2.85
N SER A 10 -10.82 -27.44 -3.17
CA SER A 10 -10.38 -27.62 -4.56
C SER A 10 -9.81 -29.01 -4.78
N ASP A 11 -10.02 -29.57 -5.96
CA ASP A 11 -9.46 -30.86 -6.38
C ASP A 11 -7.94 -30.81 -6.62
N ALA A 12 -7.35 -29.62 -6.72
CA ALA A 12 -5.94 -29.46 -7.00
C ALA A 12 -5.06 -29.83 -5.81
N ASP A 13 -3.93 -30.50 -6.07
CA ASP A 13 -2.96 -30.84 -5.01
C ASP A 13 -2.00 -29.69 -4.64
N ARG A 14 -1.90 -28.66 -5.50
CA ARG A 14 -0.91 -27.59 -5.37
C ARG A 14 -1.55 -26.21 -5.48
N PRO A 15 -0.97 -25.18 -4.82
CA PRO A 15 -1.45 -23.81 -4.99
C PRO A 15 -1.39 -23.36 -6.45
N PHE A 16 -2.44 -22.67 -6.89
CA PHE A 16 -2.52 -22.14 -8.26
C PHE A 16 -3.24 -20.79 -8.29
N VAL A 17 -2.97 -20.02 -9.33
CA VAL A 17 -3.61 -18.71 -9.55
C VAL A 17 -4.56 -18.84 -10.72
N THR A 18 -5.78 -18.35 -10.55
CA THR A 18 -6.82 -18.35 -11.58
C THR A 18 -7.61 -17.06 -11.52
N ARG A 19 -8.24 -16.70 -12.63
CA ARG A 19 -9.26 -15.64 -12.66
C ARG A 19 -10.63 -16.28 -12.62
N LEU A 20 -11.50 -15.80 -11.75
CA LEU A 20 -12.88 -16.24 -11.62
C LEU A 20 -13.70 -15.61 -12.76
N GLY A 21 -13.93 -16.35 -13.85
CA GLY A 21 -14.54 -15.83 -15.08
C GLY A 21 -16.07 -15.84 -15.07
N ASP A 22 -16.67 -14.96 -15.85
CA ASP A 22 -18.13 -14.82 -16.05
C ASP A 22 -18.76 -15.91 -16.94
N GLY A 23 -17.95 -16.82 -17.49
CA GLY A 23 -18.41 -17.93 -18.32
C GLY A 23 -18.54 -17.60 -19.81
N GLU A 24 -18.40 -16.34 -20.25
CA GLU A 24 -18.68 -15.94 -21.64
C GLU A 24 -17.54 -16.21 -22.62
N LYS A 25 -16.27 -16.25 -22.17
CA LYS A 25 -15.11 -16.62 -23.00
C LYS A 25 -14.11 -17.51 -22.24
N PRO A 26 -13.93 -18.78 -22.64
CA PRO A 26 -12.94 -19.64 -22.01
C PRO A 26 -11.54 -19.18 -22.41
N ALA A 27 -10.85 -18.50 -21.49
CA ALA A 27 -9.39 -18.44 -21.50
C ALA A 27 -8.88 -19.62 -20.66
N PRO A 28 -7.82 -20.34 -21.09
CA PRO A 28 -7.31 -21.50 -20.36
C PRO A 28 -7.01 -21.22 -18.88
N THR A 29 -6.58 -20.00 -18.58
CA THR A 29 -6.20 -19.57 -17.23
C THR A 29 -7.36 -19.10 -16.34
N HIS A 30 -8.61 -19.24 -16.80
CA HIS A 30 -9.80 -18.82 -16.06
C HIS A 30 -10.56 -20.02 -15.51
N SER A 31 -11.03 -19.92 -14.28
CA SER A 31 -12.02 -20.83 -13.72
C SER A 31 -13.40 -20.25 -13.99
N ARG A 32 -14.24 -20.97 -14.71
CA ARG A 32 -15.60 -20.54 -15.09
C ARG A 32 -16.58 -20.88 -13.98
N LEU A 33 -17.55 -20.02 -13.75
CA LEU A 33 -18.66 -20.30 -12.84
C LEU A 33 -19.54 -21.40 -13.45
N GLU A 34 -19.65 -22.55 -12.78
CA GLU A 34 -20.52 -23.65 -13.21
C GLU A 34 -21.86 -23.61 -12.46
N HIS A 35 -21.84 -23.23 -11.18
CA HIS A 35 -23.03 -23.15 -10.34
C HIS A 35 -22.83 -22.16 -9.20
N PHE A 36 -23.89 -21.47 -8.78
CA PHE A 36 -23.90 -20.73 -7.53
C PHE A 36 -25.24 -20.83 -6.84
N GLU A 37 -25.20 -20.79 -5.53
CA GLU A 37 -26.36 -20.68 -4.65
C GLU A 37 -26.01 -19.70 -3.52
N GLU A 38 -26.98 -19.37 -2.67
CA GLU A 38 -26.78 -18.44 -1.57
C GLU A 38 -25.62 -18.89 -0.67
N GLY A 39 -24.53 -18.11 -0.65
CA GLY A 39 -23.34 -18.38 0.15
C GLY A 39 -22.33 -19.38 -0.42
N ARG A 40 -22.53 -19.93 -1.63
CA ARG A 40 -21.57 -20.85 -2.27
C ARG A 40 -21.45 -20.65 -3.78
N SER A 41 -20.27 -20.89 -4.32
CA SER A 41 -20.02 -20.88 -5.77
C SER A 41 -19.05 -21.97 -6.19
N ILE A 42 -19.37 -22.66 -7.28
CA ILE A 42 -18.59 -23.76 -7.84
C ILE A 42 -18.01 -23.31 -9.17
N TRP A 43 -16.70 -23.47 -9.31
CA TRP A 43 -15.91 -23.03 -10.43
C TRP A 43 -15.15 -24.21 -11.02
N CYS A 44 -14.97 -24.22 -12.34
CA CYS A 44 -14.22 -25.25 -13.05
C CYS A 44 -13.19 -24.62 -13.99
N GLY A 45 -11.96 -25.14 -13.98
CA GLY A 45 -10.89 -24.73 -14.90
C GLY A 45 -9.81 -25.79 -15.02
N ASP A 46 -8.63 -25.40 -15.51
CA ASP A 46 -7.48 -26.29 -15.77
C ASP A 46 -6.99 -27.09 -14.54
N HIS A 47 -7.37 -26.65 -13.34
CA HIS A 47 -6.99 -27.25 -12.06
C HIS A 47 -8.10 -28.07 -11.39
N GLY A 48 -9.18 -28.39 -12.12
CA GLY A 48 -10.32 -29.14 -11.61
C GLY A 48 -11.40 -28.25 -10.99
N LEU A 49 -12.20 -28.81 -10.08
CA LEU A 49 -13.25 -28.07 -9.39
C LEU A 49 -12.67 -27.23 -8.24
N LEU A 50 -13.30 -26.07 -8.04
CA LEU A 50 -13.05 -25.14 -6.95
C LEU A 50 -14.41 -24.72 -6.38
N GLU A 51 -14.66 -25.07 -5.13
CA GLU A 51 -15.80 -24.58 -4.37
C GLU A 51 -15.36 -23.44 -3.46
N ILE A 52 -15.98 -22.27 -3.57
CA ILE A 52 -15.77 -21.12 -2.70
C ILE A 52 -17.01 -20.96 -1.83
N PHE A 53 -16.83 -20.93 -0.51
CA PHE A 53 -17.91 -20.71 0.46
C PHE A 53 -18.25 -19.21 0.56
N HIS A 54 -18.60 -18.62 -0.59
CA HIS A 54 -19.02 -17.24 -0.76
C HIS A 54 -19.91 -17.11 -2.00
N ALA A 55 -20.82 -16.14 -2.00
CA ALA A 55 -21.67 -15.85 -3.16
C ALA A 55 -20.82 -15.44 -4.37
N GLY A 56 -21.01 -16.11 -5.51
CA GLY A 56 -20.17 -15.97 -6.71
C GLY A 56 -20.14 -14.55 -7.29
N GLU A 57 -21.27 -13.84 -7.25
CA GLU A 57 -21.42 -12.46 -7.76
C GLU A 57 -20.41 -11.48 -7.13
N ASN A 58 -19.97 -11.73 -5.89
CA ASN A 58 -19.07 -10.84 -5.16
C ASN A 58 -17.57 -11.07 -5.43
N VAL A 59 -17.23 -12.13 -6.15
CA VAL A 59 -15.85 -12.55 -6.46
C VAL A 59 -15.61 -12.77 -7.95
N GLN A 60 -16.65 -12.70 -8.76
CA GLN A 60 -16.53 -12.78 -10.21
C GLN A 60 -15.62 -11.66 -10.75
N GLY A 61 -14.74 -12.03 -11.66
CA GLY A 61 -13.70 -11.21 -12.24
C GLY A 61 -12.40 -11.18 -11.44
N ASP A 62 -12.41 -11.56 -10.16
CA ASP A 62 -11.22 -11.51 -9.32
C ASP A 62 -10.16 -12.52 -9.74
N VAL A 63 -8.91 -12.15 -9.49
CA VAL A 63 -7.75 -13.05 -9.59
C VAL A 63 -7.41 -13.54 -8.19
N VAL A 64 -7.44 -14.86 -8.01
CA VAL A 64 -7.29 -15.51 -6.70
C VAL A 64 -6.10 -16.46 -6.69
N LEU A 65 -5.41 -16.55 -5.55
CA LEU A 65 -4.56 -17.70 -5.23
C LEU A 65 -5.41 -18.72 -4.49
N VAL A 66 -5.53 -19.91 -5.04
CA VAL A 66 -6.11 -21.07 -4.37
C VAL A 66 -5.03 -21.77 -3.59
N GLU A 67 -5.29 -22.06 -2.32
CA GLU A 67 -4.39 -22.80 -1.43
C GLU A 67 -5.09 -24.06 -0.92
N PRO A 68 -5.13 -25.15 -1.71
CA PRO A 68 -5.96 -26.34 -1.41
C PRO A 68 -5.64 -26.95 -0.03
N ALA A 69 -4.36 -27.10 0.29
CA ALA A 69 -3.92 -27.63 1.59
C ALA A 69 -4.32 -26.76 2.80
N LYS A 70 -4.65 -25.48 2.59
CA LYS A 70 -5.13 -24.56 3.63
C LYS A 70 -6.65 -24.39 3.62
N GLY A 71 -7.36 -25.02 2.69
CA GLY A 71 -8.81 -24.93 2.56
C GLY A 71 -9.32 -23.50 2.33
N ARG A 72 -8.58 -22.70 1.54
CA ARG A 72 -8.91 -21.29 1.33
C ARG A 72 -8.44 -20.75 -0.02
N ILE A 73 -9.01 -19.62 -0.40
CA ILE A 73 -8.48 -18.73 -1.44
C ILE A 73 -8.05 -17.39 -0.83
N GLU A 74 -7.12 -16.73 -1.50
CA GLU A 74 -6.74 -15.34 -1.29
C GLU A 74 -7.04 -14.53 -2.56
N ARG A 75 -7.83 -13.46 -2.42
CA ARG A 75 -8.15 -12.52 -3.50
C ARG A 75 -6.97 -11.58 -3.70
N LEU A 76 -6.11 -11.88 -4.67
CA LEU A 76 -4.89 -11.13 -4.95
C LEU A 76 -5.17 -9.80 -5.67
N ILE A 77 -6.03 -9.84 -6.69
CA ILE A 77 -6.44 -8.67 -7.47
C ILE A 77 -7.95 -8.73 -7.62
N ARG A 78 -8.63 -7.74 -7.04
CA ARG A 78 -10.07 -7.60 -7.17
C ARG A 78 -10.41 -6.80 -8.40
N THR A 79 -11.36 -7.31 -9.20
CA THR A 79 -11.83 -6.58 -10.39
C THR A 79 -12.53 -5.29 -9.97
N GLY A 80 -12.37 -4.22 -10.76
CA GLY A 80 -12.95 -2.90 -10.48
C GLY A 80 -12.39 -2.16 -9.25
N SER A 81 -11.56 -2.81 -8.42
CA SER A 81 -10.93 -2.20 -7.25
C SER A 81 -9.74 -1.33 -7.67
N ARG A 82 -9.65 -0.13 -7.08
CA ARG A 82 -8.45 0.74 -7.16
C ARG A 82 -7.37 0.34 -6.15
N HIS A 83 -7.68 -0.59 -5.25
CA HIS A 83 -6.83 -0.99 -4.14
C HIS A 83 -6.49 -2.49 -4.25
N ASN A 84 -5.42 -2.79 -4.99
CA ASN A 84 -4.85 -4.12 -5.15
C ASN A 84 -3.39 -4.07 -4.70
N THR A 85 -3.02 -4.87 -3.69
CA THR A 85 -1.66 -4.87 -3.14
C THR A 85 -1.21 -6.29 -2.86
N LEU A 86 -0.05 -6.64 -3.41
CA LEU A 86 0.58 -7.94 -3.23
C LEU A 86 1.59 -7.85 -2.09
N LEU A 87 1.42 -8.68 -1.08
CA LEU A 87 2.34 -8.82 0.05
C LEU A 87 3.44 -9.80 -0.33
N VAL A 88 4.62 -9.30 -0.71
CA VAL A 88 5.69 -10.14 -1.28
C VAL A 88 6.63 -10.75 -0.24
N THR A 89 6.68 -10.19 0.96
CA THR A 89 7.47 -10.71 2.06
C THR A 89 6.98 -10.16 3.40
N GLU A 90 7.26 -10.85 4.49
CA GLU A 90 7.09 -10.33 5.86
C GLU A 90 8.42 -10.06 6.55
N GLN A 91 9.55 -10.33 5.89
CA GLN A 91 10.87 -9.97 6.38
C GLN A 91 11.12 -8.47 6.18
N CYS A 92 11.72 -7.82 7.17
CA CYS A 92 12.16 -6.43 7.09
C CYS A 92 13.40 -6.27 7.98
N ASP A 93 14.28 -5.37 7.60
CA ASP A 93 15.53 -5.04 8.31
C ASP A 93 15.42 -3.75 9.15
N GLN A 94 14.19 -3.24 9.34
CA GLN A 94 13.86 -2.13 10.24
C GLN A 94 12.84 -2.56 11.30
N LEU A 95 12.81 -1.85 12.42
CA LEU A 95 11.92 -2.08 13.56
C LEU A 95 11.17 -0.80 13.92
N CYS A 96 10.50 -0.22 12.91
CA CYS A 96 9.84 1.06 13.05
C CYS A 96 8.83 1.07 14.20
N VAL A 97 8.85 2.11 15.04
CA VAL A 97 8.01 2.21 16.25
C VAL A 97 6.50 2.15 15.94
N MET A 98 6.14 2.56 14.73
CA MET A 98 4.79 2.64 14.16
C MET A 98 4.48 1.52 13.15
N CYS A 99 5.30 0.48 13.06
CA CYS A 99 5.12 -0.58 12.07
C CYS A 99 3.75 -1.28 12.22
N SER A 100 2.90 -1.23 11.19
CA SER A 100 1.60 -1.92 11.19
C SER A 100 1.72 -3.41 10.87
N GLN A 101 2.87 -3.85 10.33
CA GLN A 101 3.17 -5.24 10.00
C GLN A 101 4.55 -5.65 10.55
N PRO A 102 4.64 -5.98 11.86
CA PRO A 102 5.89 -6.37 12.51
C PRO A 102 6.64 -7.46 11.73
N PRO A 103 7.97 -7.36 11.59
CA PRO A 103 8.73 -8.28 10.74
C PRO A 103 8.67 -9.72 11.24
N LYS A 104 8.56 -10.67 10.31
CA LYS A 104 8.73 -12.11 10.57
C LYS A 104 10.06 -12.59 10.00
N LYS A 105 10.60 -13.65 10.60
CA LYS A 105 11.84 -14.29 10.11
C LYS A 105 11.60 -15.14 8.87
N SER A 106 10.41 -15.74 8.74
CA SER A 106 10.03 -16.59 7.63
C SER A 106 9.74 -15.77 6.38
N HIS A 107 10.13 -16.32 5.22
CA HIS A 107 9.74 -15.82 3.91
C HIS A 107 9.07 -16.96 3.15
N ASP A 108 7.86 -16.70 2.66
CA ASP A 108 7.13 -17.58 1.74
C ASP A 108 7.25 -16.97 0.35
N ASP A 109 8.02 -17.61 -0.53
CA ASP A 109 8.27 -17.10 -1.87
C ASP A 109 7.06 -17.35 -2.78
N ARG A 110 6.33 -16.27 -3.05
CA ARG A 110 5.14 -16.28 -3.90
C ARG A 110 5.30 -15.47 -5.18
N PHE A 111 6.51 -15.05 -5.55
CA PHE A 111 6.76 -14.20 -6.73
C PHE A 111 6.23 -14.84 -8.03
N GLY A 112 6.33 -16.16 -8.17
CA GLY A 112 5.77 -16.88 -9.32
C GLY A 112 4.24 -16.79 -9.39
N HIS A 113 3.55 -16.89 -8.25
CA HIS A 113 2.10 -16.71 -8.17
C HIS A 113 1.69 -15.27 -8.43
N PHE A 114 2.42 -14.30 -7.88
CA PHE A 114 2.17 -12.87 -8.12
C PHE A 114 2.38 -12.49 -9.59
N THR A 115 3.41 -13.03 -10.24
CA THR A 115 3.61 -12.84 -11.69
C THR A 115 2.39 -13.31 -12.48
N LYS A 116 1.88 -14.52 -12.19
CA LYS A 116 0.66 -15.05 -12.82
C LYS A 116 -0.56 -14.17 -12.54
N ALA A 117 -0.70 -13.69 -11.30
CA ALA A 117 -1.82 -12.84 -10.92
C ALA A 117 -1.84 -11.54 -11.71
N CYS A 118 -0.70 -10.87 -11.84
CA CYS A 118 -0.55 -9.66 -12.65
C CYS A 118 -0.93 -9.89 -14.12
N MET A 119 -0.62 -11.06 -14.70
CA MET A 119 -0.98 -11.36 -16.09
C MET A 119 -2.50 -11.43 -16.31
N LEU A 120 -3.26 -11.79 -15.27
CA LEU A 120 -4.72 -11.93 -15.30
C LEU A 120 -5.47 -10.67 -14.86
N ALA A 121 -4.76 -9.65 -14.39
CA ALA A 121 -5.33 -8.38 -13.94
C ALA A 121 -6.06 -7.64 -15.07
N ASP A 122 -7.05 -6.83 -14.70
CA ASP A 122 -7.74 -5.93 -15.63
C ASP A 122 -6.78 -4.96 -16.31
N GLU A 123 -7.15 -4.50 -17.50
CA GLU A 123 -6.38 -3.52 -18.26
C GLU A 123 -6.14 -2.25 -17.42
N GLY A 124 -4.90 -1.74 -17.44
CA GLY A 124 -4.56 -0.49 -16.76
C GLY A 124 -4.53 -0.56 -15.23
N THR A 125 -4.62 -1.76 -14.64
CA THR A 125 -4.57 -1.91 -13.17
C THR A 125 -3.26 -1.36 -12.59
N LEU A 126 -3.38 -0.56 -11.52
CA LEU A 126 -2.27 -0.20 -10.64
C LEU A 126 -2.13 -1.26 -9.54
N ILE A 127 -0.96 -1.88 -9.45
CA ILE A 127 -0.66 -2.95 -8.51
C ILE A 127 0.31 -2.45 -7.45
N GLY A 128 -0.14 -2.42 -6.20
CA GLY A 128 0.72 -2.18 -5.06
C GLY A 128 1.62 -3.40 -4.78
N ILE A 129 2.88 -3.16 -4.45
CA ILE A 129 3.78 -4.15 -3.86
C ILE A 129 4.12 -3.68 -2.46
N SER A 130 3.87 -4.51 -1.47
CA SER A 130 4.09 -4.20 -0.06
C SER A 130 4.59 -5.43 0.70
N GLY A 131 4.75 -5.29 2.02
CA GLY A 131 5.21 -6.34 2.92
C GLY A 131 6.02 -5.76 4.06
N GLY A 132 7.00 -6.53 4.52
CA GLY A 132 8.11 -5.99 5.31
C GLY A 132 8.97 -5.07 4.43
N GLU A 133 10.07 -5.58 3.90
CA GLU A 133 10.92 -4.87 2.94
C GLU A 133 11.08 -5.65 1.63
N PRO A 134 10.35 -5.27 0.56
CA PRO A 134 10.44 -5.95 -0.74
C PRO A 134 11.84 -6.00 -1.35
N THR A 135 12.67 -4.96 -1.13
CA THR A 135 14.01 -4.88 -1.74
C THR A 135 15.05 -5.78 -1.06
N LEU A 136 14.72 -6.44 0.07
CA LEU A 136 15.51 -7.59 0.55
C LEU A 136 15.54 -8.72 -0.49
N HIS A 137 14.55 -8.78 -1.36
CA HIS A 137 14.43 -9.75 -2.46
C HIS A 137 14.54 -9.03 -3.82
N MET A 138 15.41 -8.02 -3.91
CA MET A 138 15.56 -7.12 -5.07
C MET A 138 15.54 -7.86 -6.42
N GLU A 139 16.35 -8.89 -6.58
CA GLU A 139 16.44 -9.61 -7.86
C GLU A 139 15.11 -10.24 -8.29
N LYS A 140 14.42 -10.91 -7.37
CA LYS A 140 13.11 -11.52 -7.66
C LYS A 140 12.04 -10.46 -7.92
N LEU A 141 12.08 -9.36 -7.15
CA LEU A 141 11.18 -8.22 -7.31
C LEU A 141 11.32 -7.59 -8.70
N LEU A 142 12.54 -7.23 -9.09
CA LEU A 142 12.80 -6.61 -10.38
C LEU A 142 12.51 -7.57 -11.54
N GLN A 143 12.88 -8.86 -11.43
CA GLN A 143 12.54 -9.88 -12.43
C GLN A 143 11.03 -10.02 -12.63
N MET A 144 10.25 -10.03 -11.55
CA MET A 144 8.78 -10.08 -11.63
C MET A 144 8.23 -8.85 -12.36
N ILE A 145 8.62 -7.64 -11.93
CA ILE A 145 8.15 -6.38 -12.52
C ILE A 145 8.49 -6.34 -14.02
N GLU A 146 9.73 -6.68 -14.37
CA GLU A 146 10.22 -6.69 -15.74
C GLU A 146 9.49 -7.71 -16.61
N ALA A 147 9.24 -8.92 -16.08
CA ALA A 147 8.52 -9.98 -16.78
C ALA A 147 7.05 -9.63 -17.01
N VAL A 148 6.41 -8.94 -16.05
CA VAL A 148 5.04 -8.42 -16.17
C VAL A 148 5.00 -7.31 -17.20
N LEU A 149 5.77 -6.23 -17.03
CA LEU A 149 5.70 -5.04 -17.89
C LEU A 149 6.16 -5.31 -19.33
N ALA A 150 6.95 -6.36 -19.56
CA ALA A 150 7.27 -6.81 -20.92
C ALA A 150 6.05 -7.35 -21.69
N ARG A 151 5.06 -7.91 -20.98
CA ARG A 151 3.83 -8.50 -21.58
C ARG A 151 2.59 -7.64 -21.35
N ARG A 152 2.60 -6.83 -20.29
CA ARG A 152 1.49 -5.99 -19.82
C ARG A 152 1.98 -4.54 -19.62
N PRO A 153 2.34 -3.83 -20.70
CA PRO A 153 2.83 -2.45 -20.63
C PRO A 153 1.74 -1.43 -20.26
N ASP A 154 0.48 -1.88 -20.19
CA ASP A 154 -0.68 -1.15 -19.70
C ASP A 154 -0.69 -1.04 -18.17
N LEU A 155 -0.13 -2.04 -17.47
CA LEU A 155 -0.10 -2.08 -16.01
C LEU A 155 0.91 -1.10 -15.43
N SER A 156 0.72 -0.79 -14.14
CA SER A 156 1.65 0.02 -13.35
C SER A 156 1.85 -0.56 -11.96
N PHE A 157 2.98 -0.23 -11.34
CA PHE A 157 3.32 -0.68 -10.01
C PHE A 157 3.56 0.49 -9.06
N HIS A 158 3.12 0.34 -7.82
CA HIS A 158 3.55 1.18 -6.72
C HIS A 158 4.20 0.31 -5.63
N VAL A 159 5.52 0.44 -5.49
CA VAL A 159 6.32 -0.41 -4.59
C VAL A 159 6.61 0.35 -3.30
N LEU A 160 6.12 -0.15 -2.18
CA LEU A 160 6.46 0.37 -0.85
C LEU A 160 7.78 -0.25 -0.39
N SER A 161 8.77 0.58 -0.10
CA SER A 161 10.10 0.15 0.35
C SER A 161 10.67 1.17 1.33
N ASN A 162 11.43 0.71 2.31
CA ASN A 162 12.22 1.51 3.23
C ASN A 162 13.45 2.17 2.56
N GLY A 163 13.71 1.85 1.28
CA GLY A 163 14.74 2.48 0.46
C GLY A 163 16.17 2.10 0.83
N GLN A 164 16.41 1.08 1.67
CA GLN A 164 17.74 0.81 2.22
C GLN A 164 18.69 0.07 1.25
N HIS A 165 18.13 -0.68 0.29
CA HIS A 165 18.90 -1.64 -0.52
C HIS A 165 19.22 -1.16 -1.95
N PHE A 166 19.04 0.12 -2.25
CA PHE A 166 19.45 0.68 -3.55
C PHE A 166 20.93 1.04 -3.54
N THR A 167 21.70 0.32 -4.34
CA THR A 167 23.14 0.53 -4.56
C THR A 167 23.41 1.05 -5.98
N PRO A 168 24.56 1.69 -6.25
CA PRO A 168 24.87 2.27 -7.56
C PRO A 168 24.71 1.32 -8.75
N GLU A 169 24.92 0.02 -8.55
CA GLU A 169 24.79 -1.04 -9.57
C GLU A 169 23.35 -1.15 -10.10
N HIS A 170 22.35 -0.83 -9.28
CA HIS A 170 20.93 -0.86 -9.69
C HIS A 170 20.57 0.27 -10.64
N ALA A 171 21.34 1.37 -10.66
CA ALA A 171 20.99 2.57 -11.42
C ALA A 171 20.81 2.26 -12.91
N MET A 172 21.70 1.46 -13.52
CA MET A 172 21.60 1.13 -14.94
C MET A 172 20.35 0.31 -15.26
N ARG A 173 20.02 -0.68 -14.42
CA ARG A 173 18.84 -1.53 -14.60
C ARG A 173 17.54 -0.73 -14.45
N LEU A 174 17.48 0.14 -13.45
CA LEU A 174 16.30 0.98 -13.17
C LEU A 174 16.07 2.09 -14.21
N ARG A 175 17.03 2.37 -15.11
CA ARG A 175 16.85 3.29 -16.25
C ARG A 175 16.03 2.69 -17.39
N ASP A 176 15.76 1.39 -17.38
CA ASP A 176 14.93 0.76 -18.39
C ASP A 176 13.57 1.49 -18.50
N PRO A 177 13.08 1.83 -19.71
CA PRO A 177 11.85 2.58 -19.89
C PRO A 177 10.62 1.98 -19.21
N ARG A 178 10.59 0.66 -18.97
CA ARG A 178 9.51 -0.01 -18.23
C ARG A 178 9.34 0.57 -16.82
N TYR A 179 10.43 0.99 -16.15
CA TYR A 179 10.35 1.57 -14.81
C TYR A 179 9.65 2.93 -14.73
N ARG A 180 9.32 3.57 -15.86
CA ARG A 180 8.42 4.74 -15.88
C ARG A 180 7.00 4.40 -15.39
N ARG A 181 6.62 3.12 -15.44
CA ARG A 181 5.35 2.58 -14.89
C ARG A 181 5.46 2.20 -13.41
N VAL A 182 6.62 2.41 -12.77
CA VAL A 182 6.88 2.01 -11.39
C VAL A 182 7.14 3.25 -10.55
N ALA A 183 6.31 3.45 -9.52
CA ALA A 183 6.55 4.43 -8.47
C ALA A 183 7.09 3.73 -7.22
N TRP A 184 8.04 4.36 -6.54
CA TRP A 184 8.63 3.88 -5.29
C TRP A 184 8.14 4.73 -4.13
N GLY A 185 7.34 4.15 -3.24
CA GLY A 185 6.89 4.74 -2.00
C GLY A 185 7.95 4.58 -0.93
N ILE A 186 8.69 5.66 -0.63
CA ILE A 186 9.87 5.62 0.25
C ILE A 186 9.67 6.52 1.46
N PRO A 187 9.84 6.02 2.70
CA PRO A 187 9.61 6.81 3.88
C PRO A 187 10.80 7.69 4.28
N LEU A 188 10.53 8.91 4.71
CA LEU A 188 11.50 9.78 5.40
C LEU A 188 10.80 10.51 6.55
N TYR A 189 11.20 10.21 7.78
CA TYR A 189 10.48 10.68 8.98
C TYR A 189 11.00 11.97 9.62
N SER A 190 12.20 12.42 9.25
CA SER A 190 12.87 13.59 9.81
C SER A 190 14.05 13.98 8.91
N SER A 191 14.40 15.26 8.88
CA SER A 191 15.67 15.75 8.29
C SER A 191 16.86 15.61 9.24
N ASP A 192 16.60 15.35 10.52
CA ASP A 192 17.60 14.98 11.53
C ASP A 192 17.83 13.46 11.47
N PRO A 193 19.06 13.00 11.18
CA PRO A 193 19.41 11.59 11.09
C PRO A 193 19.08 10.79 12.35
N VAL A 194 19.39 11.33 13.53
CA VAL A 194 19.22 10.60 14.81
C VAL A 194 17.74 10.31 15.06
N ARG A 195 16.89 11.31 14.81
CA ARG A 195 15.43 11.16 14.96
C ARG A 195 14.86 10.19 13.94
N HIS A 196 15.30 10.26 12.68
CA HIS A 196 14.87 9.30 11.65
C HIS A 196 15.22 7.86 12.07
N ASP A 197 16.48 7.62 12.40
CA ASP A 197 17.01 6.31 12.77
C ASP A 197 16.31 5.73 14.02
N THR A 198 15.99 6.60 14.99
CA THR A 198 15.22 6.23 16.18
C THR A 198 13.81 5.77 15.81
N ILE A 199 13.11 6.49 14.92
CA ILE A 199 11.76 6.14 14.48
C ILE A 199 11.75 4.80 13.75
N VAL A 200 12.75 4.53 12.90
CA VAL A 200 12.84 3.26 12.13
C VAL A 200 13.53 2.12 12.89
N GLY A 201 14.08 2.40 14.07
CA GLY A 201 14.77 1.42 14.90
C GLY A 201 16.05 0.85 14.26
N LYS A 202 16.77 1.67 13.47
CA LYS A 202 17.97 1.24 12.74
C LYS A 202 19.00 2.39 12.64
N PRO A 203 20.12 2.34 13.37
CA PRO A 203 21.21 3.30 13.22
C PRO A 203 21.81 3.30 11.81
N GLY A 204 22.13 4.48 11.28
CA GLY A 204 22.66 4.70 9.94
C GLY A 204 21.62 4.63 8.82
N ALA A 205 20.33 4.46 9.13
CA ALA A 205 19.29 4.30 8.12
C ALA A 205 19.07 5.56 7.28
N PHE A 206 19.18 6.74 7.88
CA PHE A 206 19.09 8.02 7.19
C PHE A 206 20.21 8.19 6.16
N GLU A 207 21.46 7.98 6.55
CA GLU A 207 22.62 8.15 5.66
C GLU A 207 22.55 7.17 4.48
N ARG A 208 22.23 5.90 4.76
CA ARG A 208 22.00 4.89 3.72
C ARG A 208 20.87 5.26 2.78
N LEU A 209 19.79 5.85 3.31
CA LEU A 209 18.67 6.30 2.51
C LEU A 209 19.05 7.47 1.59
N MET A 210 19.87 8.42 2.05
CA MET A 210 20.37 9.51 1.22
C MET A 210 21.20 9.02 0.03
N GLU A 211 22.10 8.05 0.26
CA GLU A 211 22.84 7.40 -0.83
C GLU A 211 21.93 6.64 -1.81
N SER A 212 20.87 6.03 -1.28
CA SER A 212 19.86 5.33 -2.09
C SER A 212 19.09 6.31 -2.98
N PHE A 213 18.74 7.50 -2.47
CA PHE A 213 18.16 8.56 -3.29
C PHE A 213 19.08 8.99 -4.43
N VAL A 214 20.40 9.10 -4.22
CA VAL A 214 21.35 9.38 -5.30
C VAL A 214 21.24 8.33 -6.42
N THR A 215 21.14 7.04 -6.06
CA THR A 215 20.97 5.95 -7.04
C THR A 215 19.65 6.08 -7.79
N LEU A 216 18.54 6.28 -7.06
CA LEU A 216 17.20 6.37 -7.62
C LEU A 216 17.04 7.58 -8.55
N PHE A 217 17.57 8.75 -8.17
CA PHE A 217 17.55 9.94 -9.01
C PHE A 217 18.42 9.80 -10.25
N ARG A 218 19.60 9.17 -10.15
CA ARG A 218 20.43 8.84 -11.34
C ARG A 218 19.69 7.90 -12.29
N ALA A 219 18.82 7.05 -11.76
CA ALA A 219 17.98 6.17 -12.57
C ALA A 219 16.77 6.87 -13.20
N GLY A 220 16.42 8.08 -12.76
CA GLY A 220 15.15 8.73 -13.12
C GLY A 220 13.93 8.03 -12.52
N ALA A 221 14.10 7.39 -11.36
CA ALA A 221 13.03 6.70 -10.67
C ALA A 221 11.94 7.67 -10.20
N ARG A 222 10.69 7.22 -10.29
CA ARG A 222 9.52 7.95 -9.79
C ARG A 222 9.39 7.68 -8.30
N ILE A 223 9.48 8.72 -7.47
CA ILE A 223 9.50 8.59 -6.01
C ILE A 223 8.28 9.30 -5.40
N GLU A 224 7.48 8.54 -4.65
CA GLU A 224 6.53 9.09 -3.68
C GLU A 224 7.21 9.05 -2.31
N LEU A 225 7.52 10.20 -1.74
CA LEU A 225 8.06 10.27 -0.40
C LEU A 225 6.92 10.18 0.63
N ARG A 226 7.11 9.43 1.71
CA ARG A 226 6.05 9.17 2.70
C ARG A 226 6.51 9.54 4.10
N THR A 227 5.65 10.20 4.87
CA THR A 227 5.93 10.54 6.27
C THR A 227 4.69 10.30 7.11
N VAL A 228 4.74 9.31 8.00
CA VAL A 228 3.70 9.14 9.02
C VAL A 228 3.88 10.21 10.09
N LEU A 229 2.80 10.91 10.42
CA LEU A 229 2.75 11.88 11.50
C LEU A 229 2.80 11.16 12.84
N LEU A 230 3.84 11.47 13.62
CA LEU A 230 4.08 10.94 14.94
C LEU A 230 4.33 12.10 15.90
N SER A 231 3.97 11.94 17.18
CA SER A 231 4.31 12.91 18.23
C SER A 231 5.80 13.26 18.25
N GLN A 232 6.65 12.31 17.82
CA GLN A 232 8.10 12.42 17.76
C GLN A 232 8.63 13.30 16.61
N ASN A 233 7.87 13.50 15.53
CA ASN A 233 8.34 14.20 14.33
C ASN A 233 7.47 15.38 13.89
N VAL A 234 6.26 15.54 14.42
CA VAL A 234 5.31 16.55 13.96
C VAL A 234 5.85 17.98 14.12
N ALA A 235 6.59 18.27 15.20
CA ALA A 235 7.21 19.57 15.41
C ALA A 235 8.35 19.86 14.40
N ASP A 236 8.95 18.83 13.82
CA ASP A 236 10.06 18.92 12.86
C ASP A 236 9.60 18.81 11.41
N LEU A 237 8.29 18.82 11.16
CA LEU A 237 7.74 18.66 9.82
C LEU A 237 8.10 19.84 8.90
N ALA A 238 8.16 21.06 9.43
CA ALA A 238 8.57 22.24 8.66
C ALA A 238 10.07 22.24 8.29
N PRO A 239 11.01 21.91 9.22
CA PRO A 239 12.38 21.57 8.86
C PRO A 239 12.49 20.50 7.78
N LEU A 240 11.70 19.41 7.89
CA LEU A 240 11.67 18.37 6.87
C LEU A 240 11.22 18.93 5.52
N ALA A 241 10.13 19.68 5.45
CA ALA A 241 9.66 20.29 4.20
C ALA A 241 10.74 21.16 3.52
N ARG A 242 11.49 21.97 4.28
CA ARG A 242 12.63 22.74 3.76
C ARG A 242 13.74 21.83 3.23
N PHE A 243 14.06 20.76 3.97
CA PHE A 243 15.05 19.78 3.54
C PHE A 243 14.64 19.12 2.21
N LEU A 244 13.37 18.73 2.07
CA LEU A 244 12.83 18.12 0.84
C LEU A 244 12.94 19.08 -0.34
N ALA A 245 12.47 20.32 -0.17
CA ALA A 245 12.51 21.33 -1.22
C ALA A 245 13.95 21.63 -1.70
N ALA A 246 14.92 21.60 -0.79
CA ALA A 246 16.32 21.90 -1.11
C ALA A 246 17.09 20.70 -1.68
N ASN A 247 16.83 19.49 -1.19
CA ASN A 247 17.70 18.32 -1.46
C ASN A 247 17.03 17.25 -2.31
N LEU A 248 15.71 17.14 -2.29
CA LEU A 248 14.94 16.12 -2.99
C LEU A 248 13.86 16.74 -3.91
N PRO A 249 14.14 17.80 -4.71
CA PRO A 249 13.11 18.45 -5.53
C PRO A 249 12.57 17.56 -6.67
N GLN A 250 13.19 16.42 -6.94
CA GLN A 250 12.80 15.48 -8.01
C GLN A 250 11.72 14.47 -7.59
N ILE A 251 11.30 14.44 -6.32
CA ILE A 251 10.20 13.55 -5.92
C ILE A 251 8.89 13.97 -6.59
N GLU A 252 8.04 13.01 -6.94
CA GLU A 252 6.77 13.31 -7.60
C GLU A 252 5.74 13.85 -6.61
N GLN A 253 5.81 13.40 -5.36
CA GLN A 253 4.89 13.77 -4.30
C GLN A 253 5.50 13.49 -2.92
N TRP A 254 5.11 14.29 -1.94
CA TRP A 254 5.26 14.02 -0.52
C TRP A 254 3.90 13.73 0.13
N SER A 255 3.70 12.49 0.55
CA SER A 255 2.51 12.02 1.26
C SER A 255 2.72 12.08 2.76
N VAL A 256 2.05 13.02 3.42
CA VAL A 256 2.01 13.15 4.89
C VAL A 256 0.80 12.37 5.39
N MET A 257 1.02 11.39 6.27
CA MET A 257 0.07 10.32 6.54
C MET A 257 -0.36 10.25 8.01
N GLY A 258 -1.63 9.98 8.25
CA GLY A 258 -2.15 9.57 9.55
C GLY A 258 -1.67 8.17 9.96
N LEU A 259 -1.55 7.95 11.28
CA LEU A 259 -1.09 6.71 11.89
C LEU A 259 -2.15 5.59 11.85
N GLU A 260 -1.76 4.38 11.41
CA GLU A 260 -2.57 3.15 11.44
C GLU A 260 -2.41 2.44 12.81
N ASN A 261 -3.51 2.09 13.50
CA ASN A 261 -3.48 1.51 14.85
C ASN A 261 -3.30 -0.03 14.80
N ALA A 262 -2.22 -0.49 14.18
CA ALA A 262 -1.94 -1.91 13.97
C ALA A 262 -0.50 -2.26 14.35
N GLY A 263 -0.19 -3.55 14.47
CA GLY A 263 1.18 -4.01 14.71
C GLY A 263 1.83 -3.43 15.97
N PHE A 264 3.05 -2.92 15.83
CA PHE A 264 3.77 -2.22 16.89
C PHE A 264 3.11 -0.88 17.24
N ALA A 265 2.55 -0.16 16.26
CA ALA A 265 1.86 1.11 16.52
C ALA A 265 0.73 0.95 17.54
N ARG A 266 0.01 -0.18 17.52
CA ARG A 266 -1.08 -0.44 18.47
C ARG A 266 -0.62 -0.43 19.93
N ARG A 267 0.58 -0.94 20.22
CA ARG A 267 1.14 -0.99 21.58
C ARG A 267 1.61 0.40 22.04
N ASN A 268 2.10 1.20 21.09
CA ASN A 268 2.69 2.51 21.34
C ASN A 268 1.74 3.67 20.98
N PHE A 269 0.46 3.39 20.73
CA PHE A 269 -0.43 4.33 20.03
C PHE A 269 -0.62 5.63 20.81
N GLY A 270 -0.69 5.56 22.14
CA GLY A 270 -0.81 6.74 23.02
C GLY A 270 0.37 7.71 22.87
N ASP A 271 1.59 7.17 22.79
CA ASP A 271 2.82 7.97 22.69
C ASP A 271 3.06 8.48 21.27
N LEU A 272 2.63 7.71 20.26
CA LEU A 272 2.88 8.01 18.86
C LEU A 272 1.84 8.94 18.22
N ARG A 273 0.57 8.86 18.62
CA ARG A 273 -0.52 9.54 17.91
C ARG A 273 -0.42 11.06 18.03
N VAL A 274 -0.68 11.75 16.92
CA VAL A 274 -0.92 13.21 16.92
C VAL A 274 -2.42 13.45 16.98
N ALA A 275 -2.87 14.20 17.99
CA ALA A 275 -4.24 14.72 18.05
C ALA A 275 -4.37 15.87 17.03
N LEU A 276 -4.59 15.50 15.77
CA LEU A 276 -4.39 16.39 14.64
C LEU A 276 -5.30 17.63 14.64
N PRO A 277 -6.60 17.56 14.98
CA PRO A 277 -7.44 18.77 15.07
C PRO A 277 -6.86 19.84 16.01
N GLU A 278 -6.28 19.43 17.13
CA GLU A 278 -5.69 20.32 18.13
C GLU A 278 -4.28 20.79 17.76
N ARG A 279 -3.54 19.96 17.03
CA ARG A 279 -2.11 20.15 16.73
C ARG A 279 -1.83 20.50 15.27
N PHE A 280 -2.85 20.81 14.46
CA PHE A 280 -2.67 21.08 13.03
C PHE A 280 -1.76 22.29 12.78
N ALA A 281 -1.68 23.24 13.72
CA ALA A 281 -0.77 24.38 13.65
C ALA A 281 0.71 23.98 13.55
N GLU A 282 1.10 22.77 13.97
CA GLU A 282 2.46 22.23 13.80
C GLU A 282 2.69 21.66 12.39
N VAL A 283 1.61 21.21 11.72
CA VAL A 283 1.65 20.63 10.37
C VAL A 283 1.55 21.71 9.30
N ALA A 284 0.71 22.72 9.52
CA ALA A 284 0.41 23.79 8.55
C ALA A 284 1.65 24.46 7.94
N PRO A 285 2.68 24.88 8.72
CA PRO A 285 3.87 25.52 8.14
C PRO A 285 4.62 24.63 7.16
N ALA A 286 4.63 23.31 7.39
CA ALA A 286 5.28 22.36 6.48
C ALA A 286 4.52 22.25 5.15
N LEU A 287 3.19 22.28 5.19
CA LEU A 287 2.35 22.26 4.00
C LEU A 287 2.50 23.56 3.21
N ASP A 288 2.48 24.70 3.88
CA ASP A 288 2.67 26.01 3.25
C ASP A 288 4.03 26.10 2.56
N LEU A 289 5.10 25.63 3.22
CA LEU A 289 6.44 25.55 2.63
C LEU A 289 6.49 24.63 1.42
N ALA A 290 5.89 23.44 1.51
CA ALA A 290 5.84 22.52 0.38
C ALA A 290 5.14 23.16 -0.84
N VAL A 291 3.97 23.77 -0.63
CA VAL A 291 3.22 24.47 -1.68
C VAL A 291 4.02 25.63 -2.25
N LEU A 292 4.63 26.47 -1.40
CA LEU A 292 5.43 27.62 -1.81
C LEU A 292 6.62 27.22 -2.69
N HIS A 293 7.26 26.09 -2.39
CA HIS A 293 8.39 25.56 -3.15
C HIS A 293 7.99 24.67 -4.34
N GLY A 294 6.68 24.56 -4.63
CA GLY A 294 6.18 23.71 -5.72
C GLY A 294 6.35 22.21 -5.49
N LEU A 295 6.58 21.79 -4.24
CA LEU A 295 6.66 20.39 -3.83
C LEU A 295 5.24 19.83 -3.71
N PRO A 296 4.80 18.88 -4.57
CA PRO A 296 3.44 18.36 -4.48
C PRO A 296 3.24 17.60 -3.16
N VAL A 297 2.40 18.15 -2.28
CA VAL A 297 2.10 17.54 -0.98
C VAL A 297 0.66 17.03 -0.94
N ARG A 298 0.45 15.90 -0.26
CA ARG A 298 -0.88 15.32 -0.02
C ARG A 298 -1.02 14.81 1.41
N LEU A 299 -2.23 14.93 1.96
CA LEU A 299 -2.62 14.41 3.26
C LEU A 299 -3.35 13.07 3.09
N PHE A 300 -2.75 12.01 3.62
CA PHE A 300 -3.25 10.64 3.53
C PHE A 300 -3.74 10.15 4.90
N ASN A 301 -4.74 9.28 4.92
CA ASN A 301 -5.22 8.57 6.11
C ASN A 301 -5.69 9.51 7.24
N ILE A 302 -6.16 10.70 6.89
CA ILE A 302 -6.64 11.71 7.82
C ILE A 302 -8.12 11.99 7.49
N PRO A 303 -9.05 11.90 8.46
CA PRO A 303 -10.43 12.32 8.26
C PRO A 303 -10.48 13.78 7.80
N LEU A 304 -11.27 14.08 6.76
CA LEU A 304 -11.31 15.42 6.16
C LEU A 304 -11.75 16.51 7.15
N CYS A 305 -12.61 16.16 8.10
CA CYS A 305 -13.04 17.05 9.18
C CYS A 305 -11.93 17.41 10.18
N HIS A 306 -10.84 16.63 10.24
CA HIS A 306 -9.66 16.91 11.07
C HIS A 306 -8.68 17.85 10.37
N VAL A 307 -8.93 18.20 9.10
CA VAL A 307 -8.14 19.12 8.30
C VAL A 307 -8.86 20.48 8.26
N PRO A 308 -8.19 21.60 8.63
CA PRO A 308 -8.77 22.92 8.50
C PRO A 308 -9.15 23.24 7.05
N PRO A 309 -10.24 24.02 6.81
CA PRO A 309 -10.77 24.27 5.47
C PRO A 309 -9.72 24.68 4.41
N ALA A 310 -8.75 25.52 4.80
CA ALA A 310 -7.69 26.00 3.92
C ALA A 310 -6.81 24.88 3.33
N TYR A 311 -6.68 23.73 4.02
CA TYR A 311 -5.79 22.62 3.64
C TYR A 311 -6.53 21.39 3.11
N ARG A 312 -7.87 21.38 3.12
CA ARG A 312 -8.67 20.22 2.70
C ARG A 312 -8.43 19.77 1.26
N HIS A 313 -8.07 20.71 0.38
CA HIS A 313 -7.74 20.43 -1.01
C HIS A 313 -6.46 19.56 -1.18
N LEU A 314 -5.64 19.42 -0.14
CA LEU A 314 -4.48 18.54 -0.11
C LEU A 314 -4.83 17.11 0.34
N ALA A 315 -6.00 16.91 0.95
CA ALA A 315 -6.42 15.62 1.47
C ALA A 315 -6.97 14.70 0.38
N VAL A 316 -6.71 13.40 0.54
CA VAL A 316 -7.18 12.35 -0.37
C VAL A 316 -7.83 11.21 0.40
N ALA A 317 -8.82 10.55 -0.21
CA ALA A 317 -9.38 9.31 0.30
C ALA A 317 -8.41 8.14 0.03
N SER A 318 -7.44 7.92 0.93
CA SER A 318 -6.31 7.00 0.70
C SER A 318 -6.41 5.67 1.44
N ILE A 319 -7.36 5.51 2.36
CA ILE A 319 -7.56 4.23 3.06
C ILE A 319 -8.34 3.28 2.15
N SER A 320 -7.78 2.10 1.90
CA SER A 320 -8.42 1.05 1.11
C SER A 320 -9.81 0.73 1.66
N ASP A 321 -10.77 0.58 0.76
CA ASP A 321 -12.17 0.21 1.02
C ASP A 321 -12.35 -0.92 2.06
N TRP A 322 -11.53 -1.96 2.01
CA TRP A 322 -11.61 -3.10 2.91
C TRP A 322 -11.10 -2.83 4.34
N LYS A 323 -10.37 -1.72 4.55
CA LYS A 323 -9.83 -1.28 5.86
C LYS A 323 -10.56 -0.05 6.40
N LYS A 324 -11.54 0.50 5.69
CA LYS A 324 -12.09 1.84 5.97
C LYS A 324 -13.42 1.74 6.71
N ARG A 325 -13.59 2.61 7.71
CA ARG A 325 -14.89 2.89 8.33
C ARG A 325 -15.13 4.37 8.56
N PHE A 326 -16.39 4.70 8.78
CA PHE A 326 -16.87 6.00 9.21
C PHE A 326 -17.61 5.86 10.54
N ALA A 327 -17.67 6.96 11.31
CA ALA A 327 -18.55 7.05 12.47
C ALA A 327 -20.01 7.14 12.01
N SER A 328 -20.96 6.73 12.85
CA SER A 328 -22.41 6.90 12.57
C SER A 328 -22.79 8.37 12.35
N ALA A 329 -22.14 9.31 13.04
CA ALA A 329 -22.33 10.73 12.82
C ALA A 329 -21.98 11.18 11.38
N CYS A 330 -21.22 10.38 10.62
CA CYS A 330 -20.84 10.69 9.24
C CYS A 330 -21.83 10.16 8.19
N ASP A 331 -22.94 9.51 8.57
CA ASP A 331 -23.88 8.89 7.63
C ASP A 331 -24.49 9.90 6.66
N GLU A 332 -24.73 11.14 7.12
CA GLU A 332 -25.26 12.24 6.32
C GLU A 332 -24.17 13.24 5.86
N CYS A 333 -22.88 12.91 6.04
CA CYS A 333 -21.77 13.80 5.70
C CYS A 333 -21.62 13.95 4.18
N ARG A 334 -21.70 15.18 3.67
CA ARG A 334 -21.63 15.42 2.21
C ARG A 334 -20.25 15.18 1.63
N ALA A 335 -19.21 15.27 2.46
CA ALA A 335 -17.83 15.06 2.06
C ALA A 335 -17.33 13.63 2.28
N GLN A 336 -18.22 12.67 2.58
CA GLN A 336 -17.83 11.30 2.91
C GLN A 336 -17.08 10.60 1.75
N ALA A 337 -17.50 10.83 0.50
CA ALA A 337 -16.89 10.23 -0.68
C ALA A 337 -15.41 10.61 -0.87
N ASP A 338 -15.04 11.83 -0.49
CA ASP A 338 -13.67 12.38 -0.60
C ASP A 338 -12.85 12.18 0.69
N CYS A 339 -13.45 11.60 1.73
CA CYS A 339 -12.84 11.45 3.04
C CYS A 339 -12.13 10.09 3.17
N SER A 340 -10.93 10.11 3.77
CA SER A 340 -10.24 8.87 4.16
C SER A 340 -10.99 8.06 5.21
N GLY A 341 -11.85 8.70 6.01
CA GLY A 341 -12.45 8.07 7.19
C GLY A 341 -11.38 7.65 8.19
N PHE A 342 -11.59 6.49 8.83
CA PHE A 342 -10.63 5.89 9.74
C PHE A 342 -10.33 4.45 9.33
N PHE A 343 -9.20 3.93 9.82
CA PHE A 343 -8.96 2.49 9.75
C PHE A 343 -9.98 1.76 10.65
N GLU A 344 -10.43 0.60 10.18
CA GLU A 344 -11.47 -0.23 10.79
C GLU A 344 -11.19 -0.57 12.26
N TRP A 345 -9.92 -0.76 12.60
CA TRP A 345 -9.45 -1.16 13.93
C TRP A 345 -8.95 0.02 14.79
N HIS A 346 -9.23 1.26 14.38
CA HIS A 346 -8.98 2.41 15.25
C HIS A 346 -9.86 2.34 16.52
N PRO A 347 -9.45 2.93 17.65
CA PRO A 347 -10.29 2.96 18.86
C PRO A 347 -11.57 3.78 18.62
N GLN A 348 -12.69 3.36 19.24
CA GLN A 348 -13.99 4.02 19.06
C GLN A 348 -13.93 5.50 19.47
N GLU A 349 -13.26 5.79 20.59
CA GLU A 349 -13.02 7.14 21.12
C GLU A 349 -12.38 8.11 20.11
N LEU A 350 -11.58 7.60 19.16
CA LEU A 350 -11.00 8.42 18.10
C LEU A 350 -12.02 8.67 16.98
N VAL A 351 -12.79 7.65 16.64
CA VAL A 351 -13.79 7.69 15.56
C VAL A 351 -14.98 8.56 15.94
N ASP A 352 -15.34 8.64 17.21
CA ASP A 352 -16.42 9.51 17.69
C ASP A 352 -16.06 11.00 17.65
N ARG A 353 -14.77 11.35 17.55
CA ARG A 353 -14.28 12.73 17.49
C ARG A 353 -14.34 13.29 16.07
N VAL A 354 -15.48 13.18 15.41
CA VAL A 354 -15.71 13.72 14.06
C VAL A 354 -16.55 14.99 14.10
N ALA A 355 -16.34 15.84 13.08
CA ALA A 355 -17.18 16.99 12.80
C ALA A 355 -17.60 16.95 11.31
N PRO A 356 -18.68 16.21 10.96
CA PRO A 356 -19.18 16.10 9.59
C PRO A 356 -19.30 17.46 8.86
N ILE A 357 -19.09 17.46 7.54
CA ILE A 357 -19.02 18.66 6.67
C ILE A 357 -20.26 18.77 5.76
#